data_AF-A0A965F9B7-F1
#
_entry.id   AF-A0A965F9B7-F1
#
_cell.length_a   1.000
_cell.length_b   1.000
_cell.length_c   1.000
_cell.angle_alpha   90.00
_cell.angle_beta   90.00
_cell.angle_gamma   90.00
#
_symmetry.space_group_name_H-M   'P 1'
#
loop_
_entity.id
_entity.type
_entity.pdbx_description
1 polymer ?
#
loop_
_entity_poly.entity_id
_entity_poly.type
_entity_poly.pdbx_seq_one_letter_code
_entity_poly.pdbx_strand_id
1 'polypeptide(L)'
;MTPTAPVLPMGSLSITHDRQLPGAPVTEGYNNQTGFGLFPGFEFVGRLATNDLHCNMFARGACPPGTIRDFSASMKWQLPLPWDEKRWPSLAIGATDVGGAATFFRSYYAVATQQWRDWRFSVGKAEARVPSAPLHGAFGSIQYSPVSWFSLSAEQIDKDRWLSAKFQRTISSANFALTPYVYLTRSLSEQSLTDRQWLGFGVSFPLGSGVWGTLHHDREAENNLKTIKSIAANDLEKALSERGFYQYRFGSDRGRLILRVENTAYHWNLLDAAGNALGVLIAAYGQNDQSFRVEVTQRGLTLAVLVGDLACAKRLMNEGQGCQSGEALRFLAPSEFSYTGEIQWDRRAYGFLRPELILSPSITTGLGTEFGALDIASAVNIRLLQSTRSTQGSEGVSANSSPTGMDGKLSRQLISVEVSID
;
A
#
# COMPACT_ATOMS: atom_id res chain seq x y z
N MET A 1 4.66 -20.06 -15.49
CA MET A 1 3.79 -21.19 -15.07
C MET A 1 4.45 -22.07 -14.03
N THR A 2 5.75 -22.29 -14.13
CA THR A 2 6.55 -23.00 -13.12
C THR A 2 6.75 -22.13 -11.87
N PRO A 3 6.52 -22.68 -10.67
CA PRO A 3 6.84 -21.96 -9.44
C PRO A 3 8.34 -21.70 -9.30
N THR A 4 8.69 -20.64 -8.56
CA THR A 4 10.05 -20.36 -8.10
C THR A 4 10.02 -20.17 -6.59
N ALA A 5 11.16 -20.42 -5.91
CA ALA A 5 11.22 -20.33 -4.46
C ALA A 5 11.07 -18.91 -3.91
N PRO A 6 11.63 -17.84 -4.54
CA PRO A 6 11.43 -16.48 -4.06
C PRO A 6 9.95 -16.09 -4.02
N VAL A 7 9.55 -15.49 -2.91
CA VAL A 7 8.21 -14.93 -2.69
C VAL A 7 8.14 -13.43 -3.02
N LEU A 8 6.92 -12.93 -3.20
CA LEU A 8 6.65 -11.49 -3.16
C LEU A 8 7.19 -10.89 -1.85
N PRO A 9 7.96 -9.78 -1.91
CA PRO A 9 8.45 -9.10 -0.71
C PRO A 9 7.31 -8.71 0.22
N MET A 10 7.56 -8.74 1.52
CA MET A 10 6.62 -8.27 2.52
C MET A 10 6.17 -6.83 2.19
N GLY A 11 4.87 -6.57 2.29
CA GLY A 11 4.31 -5.25 1.98
C GLY A 11 4.30 -4.92 0.49
N SER A 12 4.37 -5.93 -0.39
CA SER A 12 4.17 -5.75 -1.83
C SER A 12 2.83 -6.33 -2.29
N LEU A 13 2.26 -5.70 -3.31
CA LEU A 13 1.11 -6.18 -4.06
C LEU A 13 1.51 -6.31 -5.53
N SER A 14 1.06 -7.40 -6.14
CA SER A 14 1.22 -7.65 -7.57
C SER A 14 -0.12 -8.06 -8.16
N ILE A 15 -0.48 -7.43 -9.26
CA ILE A 15 -1.68 -7.77 -10.03
C ILE A 15 -1.21 -8.23 -11.41
N THR A 16 -1.70 -9.38 -11.87
CA THR A 16 -1.44 -9.88 -13.22
C THR A 16 -2.72 -10.30 -13.91
N HIS A 17 -2.74 -10.07 -15.21
CA HIS A 17 -3.80 -10.51 -16.10
C HIS A 17 -3.20 -11.21 -17.32
N ASP A 18 -3.78 -12.34 -17.69
CA ASP A 18 -3.57 -12.99 -18.98
C ASP A 18 -4.85 -13.69 -19.44
N ARG A 19 -4.83 -14.19 -20.68
CA ARG A 19 -5.99 -14.83 -21.30
C ARG A 19 -5.94 -16.36 -21.29
N GLN A 20 -5.13 -16.96 -20.43
CA GLN A 20 -4.92 -18.40 -20.43
C GLN A 20 -5.39 -19.05 -19.14
N LEU A 21 -6.10 -20.16 -19.28
CA LEU A 21 -6.61 -20.99 -18.19
C LEU A 21 -6.03 -22.40 -18.30
N PRO A 22 -4.77 -22.62 -17.86
CA PRO A 22 -4.08 -23.87 -18.12
C PRO A 22 -4.77 -25.08 -17.47
N GLY A 23 -5.21 -26.05 -18.27
CA GLY A 23 -5.91 -27.25 -17.79
C GLY A 23 -7.44 -27.13 -17.69
N ALA A 24 -8.02 -25.98 -18.06
CA ALA A 24 -9.45 -25.85 -18.24
C ALA A 24 -9.93 -26.51 -19.55
N PRO A 25 -11.20 -26.95 -19.65
CA PRO A 25 -11.76 -27.49 -20.89
C PRO A 25 -11.68 -26.51 -22.07
N VAL A 26 -11.85 -25.22 -21.78
CA VAL A 26 -11.60 -24.11 -22.70
C VAL A 26 -10.42 -23.31 -22.14
N THR A 27 -9.29 -23.34 -22.84
CA THR A 27 -8.01 -22.77 -22.39
C THR A 27 -7.95 -21.26 -22.53
N GLU A 28 -8.74 -20.67 -23.44
CA GLU A 28 -8.85 -19.23 -23.60
C GLU A 28 -9.87 -18.64 -22.61
N GLY A 29 -9.48 -17.60 -21.88
CA GLY A 29 -10.36 -16.96 -20.91
C GLY A 29 -9.77 -15.69 -20.30
N TYR A 30 -10.09 -15.45 -19.04
CA TYR A 30 -9.61 -14.35 -18.21
C TYR A 30 -9.01 -14.93 -16.94
N ASN A 31 -7.71 -14.73 -16.77
CA ASN A 31 -6.95 -15.16 -15.60
C ASN A 31 -6.43 -13.93 -14.87
N ASN A 32 -7.13 -13.53 -13.81
CA ASN A 32 -6.76 -12.40 -12.98
C ASN A 32 -6.14 -12.92 -11.69
N GLN A 33 -4.91 -12.53 -11.37
CA GLN A 33 -4.24 -12.91 -10.13
C GLN A 33 -3.83 -11.68 -9.34
N THR A 34 -4.04 -11.73 -8.04
CA THR A 34 -3.69 -10.68 -7.09
C THR A 34 -2.87 -11.29 -5.97
N GLY A 35 -1.57 -10.99 -5.96
CA GLY A 35 -0.60 -11.51 -5.02
C GLY A 35 -0.18 -10.49 -3.95
N PHE A 36 -0.02 -10.94 -2.72
CA PHE A 36 0.40 -10.16 -1.58
C PHE A 36 1.59 -10.85 -0.89
N GLY A 37 2.63 -10.08 -0.58
CA GLY A 37 3.64 -10.49 0.40
C GLY A 37 3.19 -10.10 1.81
N LEU A 38 2.65 -11.07 2.57
CA LEU A 38 2.00 -10.79 3.86
C LEU A 38 3.02 -10.62 5.00
N PHE A 39 3.98 -11.55 5.09
CA PHE A 39 5.06 -11.55 6.07
C PHE A 39 6.34 -12.11 5.44
N PRO A 40 7.53 -11.94 6.07
CA PRO A 40 8.78 -12.39 5.46
C PRO A 40 8.73 -13.88 5.10
N GLY A 41 9.02 -14.18 3.84
CA GLY A 41 9.00 -15.54 3.32
C GLY A 41 7.62 -16.08 2.94
N PHE A 42 6.52 -15.32 3.08
CA PHE A 42 5.18 -15.83 2.76
C PHE A 42 4.43 -14.97 1.74
N GLU A 43 3.93 -15.66 0.72
CA GLU A 43 3.15 -15.10 -0.39
C GLU A 43 1.75 -15.72 -0.40
N PHE A 44 0.75 -14.87 -0.55
CA PHE A 44 -0.63 -15.24 -0.79
C PHE A 44 -1.06 -14.74 -2.16
N VAL A 45 -1.76 -15.55 -2.95
CA VAL A 45 -2.27 -15.15 -4.27
C VAL A 45 -3.73 -15.55 -4.40
N GLY A 46 -4.61 -14.58 -4.57
CA GLY A 46 -5.98 -14.81 -5.05
C GLY A 46 -6.00 -14.87 -6.57
N ARG A 47 -6.81 -15.76 -7.15
CA ARG A 47 -6.97 -15.91 -8.59
C ARG A 47 -8.43 -16.06 -8.97
N LEU A 48 -8.89 -15.25 -9.92
CA LEU A 48 -10.15 -15.41 -10.62
C LEU A 48 -9.88 -15.93 -12.04
N ALA A 49 -10.33 -17.15 -12.31
CA ALA A 49 -10.24 -17.83 -13.60
C ALA A 49 -11.64 -17.98 -14.18
N THR A 50 -11.94 -17.35 -15.33
CA THR A 50 -13.25 -17.49 -15.99
C THR A 50 -13.12 -17.40 -17.50
N ASN A 51 -13.89 -18.21 -18.26
CA ASN A 51 -13.91 -18.04 -19.73
C ASN A 51 -14.75 -16.83 -20.15
N ASP A 52 -15.73 -16.44 -19.33
CA ASP A 52 -16.62 -15.31 -19.60
C ASP A 52 -16.92 -14.55 -18.29
N LEU A 53 -16.64 -13.24 -18.29
CA LEU A 53 -16.92 -12.35 -17.16
C LEU A 53 -18.42 -12.02 -17.04
N HIS A 54 -19.14 -11.97 -18.16
CA HIS A 54 -20.54 -11.53 -18.20
C HIS A 54 -21.52 -12.68 -18.01
N CYS A 55 -21.04 -13.93 -18.12
CA CYS A 55 -21.93 -15.06 -18.01
C CYS A 55 -22.33 -15.40 -16.57
N ASN A 56 -23.63 -15.63 -16.34
CA ASN A 56 -24.17 -16.10 -15.07
C ASN A 56 -24.17 -17.64 -14.99
N MET A 57 -23.18 -18.23 -14.32
CA MET A 57 -23.09 -19.68 -14.12
C MET A 57 -24.15 -20.28 -13.18
N PHE A 58 -24.96 -19.46 -12.50
CA PHE A 58 -26.07 -19.94 -11.67
C PHE A 58 -27.36 -20.16 -12.48
N ALA A 59 -27.45 -19.60 -13.70
CA ALA A 59 -28.58 -19.79 -14.59
C ALA A 59 -28.31 -20.93 -15.59
N ARG A 60 -29.14 -21.98 -15.56
CA ARG A 60 -28.96 -23.16 -16.41
C ARG A 60 -29.01 -22.77 -17.89
N GLY A 61 -27.95 -23.09 -18.63
CA GLY A 61 -27.84 -22.82 -20.06
C GLY A 61 -27.48 -21.37 -20.43
N ALA A 62 -27.22 -20.50 -19.45
CA ALA A 62 -26.79 -19.14 -19.73
C ALA A 62 -25.35 -19.05 -20.25
N CYS A 63 -24.50 -20.04 -19.94
CA CYS A 63 -23.10 -20.08 -20.39
C CYS A 63 -22.84 -21.11 -21.48
N PRO A 64 -21.89 -20.84 -22.39
CA PRO A 64 -21.39 -21.83 -23.32
C PRO A 64 -20.95 -23.12 -22.61
N PRO A 65 -21.14 -24.30 -23.23
CA PRO A 65 -20.65 -25.56 -22.67
C PRO A 65 -19.13 -25.51 -22.43
N GLY A 66 -18.69 -26.03 -21.28
CA GLY A 66 -17.26 -26.10 -20.92
C GLY A 66 -16.70 -24.81 -20.30
N THR A 67 -17.49 -23.75 -20.18
CA THR A 67 -17.12 -22.56 -19.41
C THR A 67 -16.90 -22.90 -17.93
N ILE A 68 -15.78 -22.42 -17.39
CA ILE A 68 -15.48 -22.47 -15.96
C ILE A 68 -15.51 -21.06 -15.36
N ARG A 69 -15.78 -21.00 -14.06
CA ARG A 69 -15.52 -19.85 -13.19
C ARG A 69 -15.02 -20.38 -11.86
N ASP A 70 -13.81 -19.98 -11.51
CA ASP A 70 -13.11 -20.44 -10.32
C ASP A 70 -12.41 -19.27 -9.63
N PHE A 71 -12.87 -18.97 -8.42
CA PHE A 71 -12.20 -18.04 -7.53
C PHE A 71 -11.41 -18.85 -6.50
N SER A 72 -10.09 -18.76 -6.59
CA SER A 72 -9.18 -19.65 -5.88
C SER A 72 -8.11 -18.89 -5.10
N ALA A 73 -7.68 -19.47 -3.99
CA ALA A 73 -6.58 -18.94 -3.17
C ALA A 73 -5.35 -19.86 -3.23
N SER A 74 -4.17 -19.29 -3.35
CA SER A 74 -2.89 -20.00 -3.39
C SER A 74 -1.93 -19.41 -2.35
N MET A 75 -1.03 -20.24 -1.84
CA MET A 75 -0.08 -19.86 -0.80
C MET A 75 1.30 -20.44 -1.10
N LYS A 76 2.35 -19.70 -0.76
CA LYS A 76 3.74 -20.14 -0.91
C LYS A 76 4.56 -19.65 0.28
N TRP A 77 5.33 -20.57 0.86
CA TRP A 77 6.23 -20.28 1.97
C TRP A 77 7.67 -20.63 1.57
N GLN A 78 8.50 -19.59 1.46
CA GLN A 78 9.95 -19.72 1.35
C GLN A 78 10.52 -20.01 2.74
N LEU A 79 11.23 -21.13 2.85
CA LEU A 79 11.78 -21.62 4.10
C LEU A 79 12.92 -20.68 4.58
N PRO A 80 12.89 -20.20 5.84
CA PRO A 80 13.90 -19.30 6.37
C PRO A 80 15.16 -20.08 6.77
N LEU A 81 15.92 -20.55 5.77
CA LEU A 81 17.14 -21.33 5.99
C LEU A 81 18.33 -20.38 6.20
N PRO A 82 19.20 -20.63 7.21
CA PRO A 82 20.31 -19.73 7.56
C PRO A 82 21.51 -19.83 6.59
N TRP A 83 21.29 -20.28 5.36
CA TRP A 83 22.34 -20.47 4.37
C TRP A 83 22.58 -19.19 3.57
N ASP A 84 23.82 -18.99 3.15
CA ASP A 84 24.16 -17.90 2.22
C ASP A 84 23.44 -18.16 0.89
N GLU A 85 22.36 -17.44 0.60
CA GLU A 85 21.56 -17.56 -0.63
C GLU A 85 22.40 -17.36 -1.90
N LYS A 86 23.59 -16.75 -1.79
CA LYS A 86 24.54 -16.65 -2.93
C LYS A 86 25.22 -17.97 -3.26
N ARG A 87 25.26 -18.93 -2.33
CA ARG A 87 25.93 -20.24 -2.47
C ARG A 87 24.96 -21.41 -2.41
N TRP A 88 23.83 -21.24 -1.73
CA TRP A 88 22.82 -22.28 -1.53
C TRP A 88 21.47 -21.87 -2.12
N PRO A 89 20.68 -22.83 -2.62
CA PRO A 89 19.39 -22.53 -3.22
C PRO A 89 18.38 -22.15 -2.16
N SER A 90 17.54 -21.17 -2.46
CA SER A 90 16.33 -20.88 -1.69
C SER A 90 15.35 -22.02 -1.88
N LEU A 91 14.72 -22.48 -0.80
CA LEU A 91 13.71 -23.54 -0.82
C LEU A 91 12.34 -22.97 -0.50
N ALA A 92 11.30 -23.42 -1.20
CA ALA A 92 9.93 -23.08 -0.87
C ALA A 92 9.00 -24.27 -1.05
N ILE A 93 7.92 -24.25 -0.27
CA ILE A 93 6.76 -25.12 -0.45
C ILE A 93 5.56 -24.25 -0.78
N GLY A 94 4.64 -24.76 -1.59
CA GLY A 94 3.44 -24.02 -1.95
C GLY A 94 2.28 -24.91 -2.33
N ALA A 95 1.13 -24.27 -2.36
CA ALA A 95 -0.14 -24.88 -2.64
C ALA A 95 -0.95 -23.94 -3.55
N THR A 96 -1.45 -24.46 -4.66
CA THR A 96 -2.35 -23.75 -5.56
C THR A 96 -3.79 -24.16 -5.29
N ASP A 97 -4.71 -23.21 -5.42
CA ASP A 97 -6.17 -23.48 -5.39
C ASP A 97 -6.63 -24.26 -4.13
N VAL A 98 -6.24 -23.73 -2.97
CA VAL A 98 -6.46 -24.30 -1.62
C VAL A 98 -7.84 -23.94 -1.05
N GLY A 99 -8.59 -23.09 -1.72
CA GLY A 99 -9.96 -22.70 -1.37
C GLY A 99 -10.64 -22.07 -2.57
N GLY A 100 -11.97 -22.09 -2.59
CA GLY A 100 -12.79 -21.72 -3.74
C GLY A 100 -14.04 -22.60 -3.83
N ALA A 101 -15.07 -22.13 -4.53
CA ALA A 101 -16.30 -22.91 -4.74
C ALA A 101 -16.09 -24.07 -5.75
N ALA A 102 -15.12 -23.91 -6.65
CA ALA A 102 -14.64 -24.94 -7.55
C ALA A 102 -13.14 -25.13 -7.34
N THR A 103 -12.62 -26.31 -7.66
CA THR A 103 -11.19 -26.63 -7.51
C THR A 103 -10.67 -27.24 -8.79
N PHE A 104 -10.30 -26.41 -9.76
CA PHE A 104 -9.85 -26.90 -11.07
C PHE A 104 -8.32 -27.01 -11.18
N PHE A 105 -7.56 -26.40 -10.26
CA PHE A 105 -6.13 -26.19 -10.45
C PHE A 105 -5.29 -26.52 -9.20
N ARG A 106 -5.85 -27.35 -8.30
CA ARG A 106 -5.23 -27.68 -7.03
C ARG A 106 -4.00 -28.58 -7.18
N SER A 107 -2.86 -28.08 -6.70
CA SER A 107 -1.59 -28.80 -6.62
C SER A 107 -0.81 -28.40 -5.38
N TYR A 108 -0.01 -29.32 -4.84
CA TYR A 108 1.01 -29.02 -3.84
C TYR A 108 2.39 -29.21 -4.46
N TYR A 109 3.35 -28.35 -4.10
CA TYR A 109 4.68 -28.41 -4.68
C TYR A 109 5.77 -28.00 -3.70
N ALA A 110 6.98 -28.45 -4.02
CA ALA A 110 8.22 -27.97 -3.43
C ALA A 110 9.18 -27.55 -4.55
N VAL A 111 9.93 -26.49 -4.33
CA VAL A 111 10.84 -25.91 -5.32
C VAL A 111 12.12 -25.42 -4.67
N ALA A 112 13.23 -25.63 -5.37
CA ALA A 112 14.53 -25.05 -5.08
C ALA A 112 14.91 -24.08 -6.19
N THR A 113 15.36 -22.87 -5.84
CA THR A 113 15.80 -21.86 -6.81
C THR A 113 17.18 -21.34 -6.45
N GLN A 114 18.09 -21.34 -7.42
CA GLN A 114 19.41 -20.74 -7.31
C GLN A 114 19.52 -19.53 -8.25
N GLN A 115 19.95 -18.40 -7.71
CA GLN A 115 20.36 -17.24 -8.50
C GLN A 115 21.89 -17.28 -8.70
N TRP A 116 22.34 -17.14 -9.94
CA TRP A 116 23.75 -16.98 -10.28
C TRP A 116 23.92 -15.86 -11.31
N ARG A 117 24.39 -14.70 -10.83
CA ARG A 117 24.50 -13.46 -11.65
C ARG A 117 23.14 -13.15 -12.29
N ASP A 118 23.11 -13.03 -13.61
CA ASP A 118 21.93 -12.72 -14.41
C ASP A 118 21.05 -13.96 -14.69
N TRP A 119 21.45 -15.13 -14.21
CA TRP A 119 20.75 -16.40 -14.38
C TRP A 119 20.01 -16.83 -13.12
N ARG A 120 18.84 -17.43 -13.32
CA ARG A 120 18.06 -18.09 -12.28
C ARG A 120 17.66 -19.48 -12.73
N PHE A 121 17.92 -20.46 -11.89
CA PHE A 121 17.58 -21.86 -12.12
C PHE A 121 16.60 -22.30 -11.05
N SER A 122 15.49 -22.90 -11.44
CA SER A 122 14.52 -23.48 -10.52
C SER A 122 14.24 -24.93 -10.90
N VAL A 123 14.14 -25.79 -9.89
CA VAL A 123 13.75 -27.18 -10.05
C VAL A 123 12.82 -27.56 -8.91
N GLY A 124 11.79 -28.33 -9.21
CA GLY A 124 10.80 -28.70 -8.21
C GLY A 124 9.99 -29.92 -8.61
N LYS A 125 9.13 -30.33 -7.68
CA LYS A 125 8.18 -31.42 -7.87
C LYS A 125 6.82 -30.98 -7.34
N ALA A 126 5.79 -31.32 -8.09
CA ALA A 126 4.41 -31.05 -7.74
C ALA A 126 3.55 -32.31 -7.78
N GLU A 127 2.52 -32.31 -6.96
CA GLU A 127 1.48 -33.32 -6.91
C GLU A 127 0.12 -32.64 -7.14
N ALA A 128 -0.51 -32.95 -8.27
CA ALA A 128 -1.86 -32.53 -8.60
C ALA A 128 -2.87 -33.26 -7.72
N ARG A 129 -3.83 -32.51 -7.17
CA ARG A 129 -4.96 -33.05 -6.39
C ARG A 129 -6.22 -33.19 -7.22
N VAL A 130 -6.22 -32.63 -8.43
CA VAL A 130 -7.31 -32.74 -9.41
C VAL A 130 -6.74 -33.04 -10.80
N PRO A 131 -7.42 -33.83 -11.65
CA PRO A 131 -6.90 -34.23 -12.97
C PRO A 131 -6.64 -33.08 -13.93
N SER A 132 -7.37 -31.97 -13.78
CA SER A 132 -7.22 -30.76 -14.59
C SER A 132 -6.06 -29.86 -14.15
N ALA A 133 -5.39 -30.16 -13.03
CA ALA A 133 -4.35 -29.28 -12.53
C ALA A 133 -3.11 -29.30 -13.44
N PRO A 134 -2.67 -28.14 -13.94
CA PRO A 134 -1.56 -28.06 -14.90
C PRO A 134 -0.19 -28.36 -14.26
N LEU A 135 -0.07 -28.22 -12.94
CA LEU A 135 1.17 -28.39 -12.21
C LEU A 135 1.23 -29.80 -11.59
N HIS A 136 1.83 -30.74 -12.31
CA HIS A 136 1.99 -32.14 -11.88
C HIS A 136 3.37 -32.68 -12.29
N GLY A 137 3.97 -33.50 -11.43
CA GLY A 137 5.24 -34.16 -11.71
C GLY A 137 6.45 -33.24 -11.46
N ALA A 138 7.56 -33.56 -12.13
CA ALA A 138 8.77 -32.74 -12.06
C ALA A 138 8.62 -31.50 -12.94
N PHE A 139 9.15 -30.37 -12.46
CA PHE A 139 9.18 -29.14 -13.23
C PHE A 139 10.50 -28.40 -13.03
N GLY A 140 10.81 -27.51 -13.95
CA GLY A 140 11.98 -26.66 -13.85
C GLY A 140 11.92 -25.47 -14.77
N SER A 141 12.73 -24.45 -14.46
CA SER A 141 12.84 -23.25 -15.28
C SER A 141 14.22 -22.63 -15.22
N ILE A 142 14.58 -21.99 -16.33
CA ILE A 142 15.78 -21.19 -16.47
C ILE A 142 15.35 -19.81 -16.91
N GLN A 143 15.79 -18.78 -16.20
CA GLN A 143 15.56 -17.38 -16.56
C GLN A 143 16.89 -16.64 -16.68
N TYR A 144 17.04 -15.88 -17.76
CA TYR A 144 18.18 -15.01 -18.04
C TYR A 144 17.73 -13.55 -18.09
N SER A 145 18.33 -12.69 -17.27
CA SER A 145 17.96 -11.28 -17.12
C SER A 145 19.21 -10.40 -17.25
N PRO A 146 19.75 -10.20 -18.47
CA PRO A 146 20.99 -9.45 -18.69
C PRO A 146 20.88 -7.98 -18.31
N VAL A 147 19.65 -7.46 -18.26
CA VAL A 147 19.32 -6.08 -17.95
C VAL A 147 18.07 -6.06 -17.08
N SER A 148 17.92 -5.01 -16.26
CA SER A 148 16.81 -4.90 -15.30
C SER A 148 15.42 -4.81 -15.95
N TRP A 149 15.35 -4.42 -17.23
CA TRP A 149 14.11 -4.23 -17.97
C TRP A 149 13.69 -5.41 -18.83
N PHE A 150 14.52 -6.45 -18.97
CA PHE A 150 14.24 -7.60 -19.84
C PHE A 150 14.69 -8.92 -19.22
N SER A 151 13.82 -9.92 -19.33
CA SER A 151 14.12 -11.30 -18.99
C SER A 151 13.64 -12.24 -20.09
N LEU A 152 14.44 -13.27 -20.38
CA LEU A 152 14.03 -14.42 -21.17
C LEU A 152 13.96 -15.64 -20.25
N SER A 153 12.98 -16.51 -20.44
CA SER A 153 12.80 -17.71 -19.61
C SER A 153 12.33 -18.89 -20.43
N ALA A 154 12.85 -20.06 -20.09
CA ALA A 154 12.39 -21.35 -20.58
C ALA A 154 11.87 -22.15 -19.39
N GLU A 155 10.69 -22.73 -19.54
CA GLU A 155 9.98 -23.44 -18.47
C GLU A 155 9.54 -24.82 -18.96
N GLN A 156 9.56 -25.80 -18.06
CA GLN A 156 9.08 -27.15 -18.32
C GLN A 156 8.30 -27.68 -17.13
N ILE A 157 7.15 -28.30 -17.40
CA ILE A 157 6.37 -29.09 -16.45
C ILE A 157 6.11 -30.44 -17.13
N ASP A 158 6.64 -31.52 -16.56
CA ASP A 158 6.60 -32.85 -17.18
C ASP A 158 7.11 -32.82 -18.64
N LYS A 159 6.24 -33.03 -19.64
CA LYS A 159 6.56 -32.98 -21.08
C LYS A 159 6.35 -31.60 -21.71
N ASP A 160 5.64 -30.71 -21.02
CA ASP A 160 5.15 -29.45 -21.56
C ASP A 160 6.14 -28.32 -21.34
N ARG A 161 6.36 -27.54 -22.39
CA ARG A 161 7.48 -26.59 -22.48
C ARG A 161 7.03 -25.25 -22.99
N TRP A 162 7.54 -24.19 -22.38
CA TRP A 162 7.25 -22.82 -22.75
C TRP A 162 8.51 -21.97 -22.82
N LEU A 163 8.45 -20.96 -23.68
CA LEU A 163 9.44 -19.89 -23.76
C LEU A 163 8.72 -18.56 -23.52
N SER A 164 9.19 -17.77 -22.56
CA SER A 164 8.60 -16.47 -22.23
C SER A 164 9.64 -15.35 -22.26
N ALA A 165 9.26 -14.22 -22.83
CA ALA A 165 10.00 -12.96 -22.76
C ALA A 165 9.21 -11.97 -21.90
N LYS A 166 9.85 -11.37 -20.90
CA LYS A 166 9.27 -10.38 -19.98
C LYS A 166 9.98 -9.05 -20.13
N PHE A 167 9.21 -7.97 -20.25
CA PHE A 167 9.68 -6.59 -20.26
C PHE A 167 9.10 -5.87 -19.05
N GLN A 168 9.91 -5.12 -18.32
CA GLN A 168 9.49 -4.42 -17.11
C GLN A 168 10.21 -3.08 -16.95
N ARG A 169 9.61 -2.14 -16.24
CA ARG A 169 10.27 -0.84 -15.97
C ARG A 169 9.86 -0.28 -14.62
N THR A 170 10.77 -0.21 -13.66
CA THR A 170 10.46 0.45 -12.40
C THR A 170 10.33 1.96 -12.60
N ILE A 171 9.19 2.50 -12.21
CA ILE A 171 8.88 3.93 -12.16
C ILE A 171 8.78 4.28 -10.67
N SER A 172 9.73 5.07 -10.19
CA SER A 172 9.77 5.50 -8.79
C SER A 172 9.84 7.02 -8.69
N SER A 173 9.16 7.57 -7.69
CA SER A 173 9.23 8.96 -7.24
C SER A 173 9.43 8.98 -5.72
N ALA A 174 9.55 10.16 -5.10
CA ALA A 174 9.78 10.28 -3.66
C ALA A 174 8.77 9.51 -2.78
N ASN A 175 7.51 9.38 -3.24
CA ASN A 175 6.40 8.84 -2.44
C ASN A 175 5.77 7.57 -3.03
N PHE A 176 6.21 7.08 -4.18
CA PHE A 176 5.65 5.85 -4.76
C PHE A 176 6.68 5.12 -5.63
N ALA A 177 6.54 3.80 -5.72
CA ALA A 177 7.19 2.99 -6.73
C ALA A 177 6.15 2.08 -7.38
N LEU A 178 6.25 1.88 -8.69
CA LEU A 178 5.46 0.91 -9.41
C LEU A 178 6.33 0.27 -10.51
N THR A 179 6.14 -1.02 -10.73
CA THR A 179 6.84 -1.79 -11.76
C THR A 179 5.78 -2.46 -12.64
N PRO A 180 5.33 -1.81 -13.73
CA PRO A 180 4.55 -2.49 -14.74
C PRO A 180 5.46 -3.43 -15.54
N TYR A 181 4.87 -4.53 -16.00
CA TYR A 181 5.51 -5.48 -16.87
C TYR A 181 4.53 -6.11 -17.85
N VAL A 182 5.07 -6.53 -18.97
CA VAL A 182 4.38 -7.32 -19.99
C VAL A 182 5.21 -8.56 -20.26
N TYR A 183 4.55 -9.69 -20.50
CA TYR A 183 5.22 -10.92 -20.88
C TYR A 183 4.51 -11.59 -22.03
N LEU A 184 5.29 -12.09 -22.98
CA LEU A 184 4.83 -12.89 -24.10
C LEU A 184 5.34 -14.31 -23.88
N THR A 185 4.46 -15.29 -24.00
CA THR A 185 4.82 -16.69 -23.88
C THR A 185 4.42 -17.48 -25.11
N ARG A 186 5.25 -18.44 -25.49
CA ARG A 186 5.02 -19.39 -26.57
C ARG A 186 5.19 -20.81 -26.05
N SER A 187 4.18 -21.66 -26.29
CA SER A 187 4.30 -23.11 -26.11
C SER A 187 5.22 -23.72 -27.17
N LEU A 188 6.12 -24.58 -26.74
CA LEU A 188 7.03 -25.36 -27.58
C LEU A 188 6.58 -26.83 -27.72
N SER A 189 5.66 -27.29 -26.88
CA SER A 189 4.99 -28.59 -27.03
C SER A 189 3.67 -28.44 -27.81
N GLU A 190 3.31 -29.49 -28.55
CA GLU A 190 1.93 -29.70 -28.98
C GLU A 190 1.16 -30.24 -27.77
N GLN A 191 0.37 -29.37 -27.15
CA GLN A 191 -0.32 -29.64 -25.90
C GLN A 191 -1.70 -29.00 -25.89
N SER A 192 -2.58 -29.50 -25.02
CA SER A 192 -3.94 -28.97 -24.80
C SER A 192 -4.07 -28.15 -23.53
N LEU A 193 -2.97 -27.93 -22.79
CA LEU A 193 -3.01 -27.18 -21.53
C LEU A 193 -3.19 -25.69 -21.79
N THR A 194 -2.50 -25.12 -22.77
CA THR A 194 -2.57 -23.69 -23.09
C THR A 194 -2.59 -23.46 -24.60
N ASP A 195 -2.97 -22.26 -25.00
CA ASP A 195 -2.79 -21.82 -26.38
C ASP A 195 -1.30 -21.76 -26.74
N ARG A 196 -1.04 -21.76 -28.05
CA ARG A 196 0.32 -21.78 -28.58
C ARG A 196 1.10 -20.51 -28.22
N GLN A 197 0.41 -19.37 -28.12
CA GLN A 197 1.01 -18.06 -27.83
C GLN A 197 0.01 -17.20 -27.08
N TRP A 198 0.46 -16.46 -26.08
CA TRP A 198 -0.36 -15.48 -25.39
C TRP A 198 0.48 -14.36 -24.79
N LEU A 199 -0.22 -13.28 -24.48
CA LEU A 199 0.32 -12.08 -23.86
C LEU A 199 -0.31 -11.95 -22.47
N GLY A 200 0.50 -11.51 -21.51
CA GLY A 200 0.05 -11.14 -20.18
C GLY A 200 0.65 -9.83 -19.74
N PHE A 201 -0.05 -9.17 -18.83
CA PHE A 201 0.30 -7.88 -18.27
C PHE A 201 0.30 -7.99 -16.76
N GLY A 202 1.08 -7.15 -16.11
CA GLY A 202 1.01 -7.03 -14.67
C GLY A 202 1.65 -5.75 -14.17
N VAL A 203 1.39 -5.49 -12.91
CA VAL A 203 1.95 -4.37 -12.18
C VAL A 203 2.26 -4.83 -10.76
N SER A 204 3.41 -4.40 -10.26
CA SER A 204 3.79 -4.61 -8.86
C SER A 204 4.06 -3.27 -8.20
N PHE A 205 3.62 -3.11 -6.96
CA PHE A 205 3.86 -1.93 -6.15
C PHE A 205 4.18 -2.36 -4.72
N PRO A 206 5.23 -1.79 -4.11
CA PRO A 206 5.40 -1.85 -2.67
C PRO A 206 4.29 -1.01 -2.03
N LEU A 207 3.37 -1.66 -1.30
CA LEU A 207 2.32 -1.03 -0.51
C LEU A 207 2.86 -0.32 0.73
N GLY A 208 4.13 -0.51 1.07
CA GLY A 208 4.81 0.32 2.04
C GLY A 208 6.21 -0.17 2.37
N SER A 209 7.17 0.74 2.24
CA SER A 209 8.34 0.78 3.11
C SER A 209 8.05 1.45 4.47
N GLY A 210 6.77 1.72 4.79
CA GLY A 210 6.40 2.65 5.87
C GLY A 210 5.17 2.35 6.72
N VAL A 211 4.54 1.16 6.64
CA VAL A 211 3.35 0.83 7.49
C VAL A 211 3.55 -0.43 8.34
N TRP A 212 4.48 -1.30 7.93
CA TRP A 212 5.10 -2.26 8.82
C TRP A 212 6.57 -2.00 8.67
N GLY A 213 7.16 -1.33 9.66
CA GLY A 213 8.60 -1.13 9.69
C GLY A 213 9.25 -2.46 9.36
N THR A 214 10.30 -2.42 8.56
CA THR A 214 11.26 -3.52 8.52
C THR A 214 11.45 -4.00 9.96
N LEU A 215 10.96 -5.19 10.29
CA LEU A 215 11.47 -5.95 11.42
C LEU A 215 12.87 -6.41 11.02
N HIS A 216 13.75 -5.44 10.74
CA HIS A 216 15.12 -5.60 11.12
C HIS A 216 15.05 -5.72 12.63
N HIS A 217 15.36 -6.92 13.11
CA HIS A 217 15.77 -7.14 14.48
C HIS A 217 17.11 -6.42 14.66
N ASP A 218 17.10 -5.08 14.57
CA ASP A 218 18.20 -4.23 14.97
C ASP A 218 18.23 -4.34 16.48
N ARG A 219 19.05 -5.28 16.95
CA ARG A 219 19.49 -5.39 18.35
C ARG A 219 20.15 -4.10 18.89
N GLU A 220 20.22 -3.03 18.10
CA GLU A 220 20.73 -1.71 18.48
C GLU A 220 19.64 -0.72 18.94
N ALA A 221 18.34 -1.03 18.78
CA ALA A 221 17.27 -0.10 19.13
C ALA A 221 16.97 0.01 20.65
N GLU A 222 17.53 -0.85 21.49
CA GLU A 222 17.30 -0.81 22.95
C GLU A 222 18.12 0.26 23.68
N ASN A 223 19.12 0.90 23.06
CA ASN A 223 20.05 1.79 23.77
C ASN A 223 20.15 3.23 23.26
N ASN A 224 19.36 3.65 22.27
CA ASN A 224 19.37 5.03 21.80
C ASN A 224 17.94 5.57 21.69
N LEU A 225 17.39 6.03 22.81
CA LEU A 225 16.30 7.02 22.77
C LEU A 225 16.80 8.19 21.90
N LYS A 226 16.24 8.34 20.70
CA LYS A 226 16.61 9.42 19.77
C LYS A 226 16.27 10.76 20.43
N THR A 227 17.26 11.39 21.06
CA THR A 227 17.10 12.71 21.67
C THR A 227 16.61 13.70 20.61
N ILE A 228 15.52 14.41 20.92
CA ILE A 228 15.00 15.48 20.08
C ILE A 228 16.06 16.59 20.00
N LYS A 229 16.67 16.73 18.83
CA LYS A 229 17.64 17.80 18.55
C LYS A 229 16.92 19.14 18.52
N SER A 230 17.43 20.13 19.24
CA SER A 230 16.89 21.48 19.22
C SER A 230 17.15 22.14 17.87
N ILE A 231 16.15 22.86 17.35
CA ILE A 231 16.22 23.68 16.14
C ILE A 231 15.99 25.15 16.50
N ALA A 232 16.39 26.08 15.64
CA ALA A 232 16.04 27.48 15.85
C ALA A 232 14.53 27.67 15.63
N ALA A 233 13.90 28.59 16.38
CA ALA A 233 12.49 28.91 16.23
C ALA A 233 12.10 29.37 14.81
N ASN A 234 13.07 29.95 14.06
CA ASN A 234 12.87 30.34 12.67
C ASN A 234 12.80 29.16 11.70
N ASP A 235 13.33 28.00 12.07
CA ASP A 235 13.31 26.78 11.24
C ASP A 235 12.04 25.94 11.41
N LEU A 236 11.11 26.36 12.28
CA LEU A 236 9.86 25.65 12.56
C LEU A 236 9.09 25.31 11.27
N GLU A 237 8.95 26.27 10.37
CA GLU A 237 8.24 26.11 9.09
C GLU A 237 8.86 25.03 8.21
N LYS A 238 10.20 25.07 8.09
CA LYS A 238 10.96 24.10 7.31
C LYS A 238 10.81 22.71 7.90
N ALA A 239 10.93 22.59 9.22
CA ALA A 239 10.81 21.32 9.94
C ALA A 239 9.40 20.71 9.89
N LEU A 240 8.35 21.53 9.84
CA LEU A 240 6.97 21.12 9.61
C LEU A 240 6.76 20.63 8.16
N SER A 241 7.30 21.38 7.20
CA SER A 241 7.20 21.05 5.77
C SER A 241 7.92 19.75 5.40
N GLU A 242 9.10 19.50 5.98
CA GLU A 242 9.85 18.24 5.83
C GLU A 242 9.09 17.03 6.38
N ARG A 243 8.18 17.25 7.34
CA ARG A 243 7.29 16.22 7.90
C ARG A 243 5.91 16.19 7.22
N GLY A 244 5.73 16.92 6.12
CA GLY A 244 4.52 16.88 5.32
C GLY A 244 3.36 17.76 5.82
N PHE A 245 3.60 18.65 6.78
CA PHE A 245 2.63 19.66 7.26
C PHE A 245 2.76 20.96 6.47
N TYR A 246 2.13 21.02 5.29
CA TYR A 246 2.24 22.17 4.38
C TYR A 246 1.23 23.29 4.67
N GLN A 247 0.19 22.99 5.45
CA GLN A 247 -0.73 24.01 5.97
C GLN A 247 -0.65 23.98 7.48
N TYR A 248 -0.14 25.06 8.05
CA TYR A 248 -0.03 25.22 9.47
C TYR A 248 -0.33 26.66 9.87
N ARG A 249 -0.75 26.83 11.12
CA ARG A 249 -0.84 28.12 11.78
C ARG A 249 -0.13 28.00 13.12
N PHE A 250 0.77 28.94 13.38
CA PHE A 250 1.50 29.02 14.63
C PHE A 250 1.26 30.39 15.25
N GLY A 251 1.04 30.40 16.56
CA GLY A 251 0.76 31.63 17.31
C GLY A 251 0.77 31.38 18.81
N SER A 252 0.28 32.35 19.55
CA SER A 252 0.18 32.26 21.00
C SER A 252 -1.15 32.81 21.53
N ASP A 253 -1.55 32.30 22.69
CA ASP A 253 -2.75 32.71 23.43
C ASP A 253 -2.40 32.80 24.91
N ARG A 254 -2.35 34.02 25.46
CA ARG A 254 -2.03 34.28 26.88
C ARG A 254 -0.76 33.55 27.36
N GLY A 255 0.27 33.50 26.52
CA GLY A 255 1.55 32.84 26.83
C GLY A 255 1.61 31.34 26.53
N ARG A 256 0.50 30.72 26.10
CA ARG A 256 0.47 29.34 25.61
C ARG A 256 0.76 29.31 24.11
N LEU A 257 1.67 28.43 23.68
CA LEU A 257 1.96 28.23 22.26
C LEU A 257 0.86 27.39 21.59
N ILE A 258 0.38 27.83 20.44
CA ILE A 258 -0.65 27.14 19.65
C ILE A 258 -0.06 26.80 18.28
N LEU A 259 -0.02 25.51 17.97
CA LEU A 259 0.33 24.99 16.65
C LEU A 259 -0.87 24.23 16.08
N ARG A 260 -1.47 24.78 15.03
CA ARG A 260 -2.48 24.08 14.23
C ARG A 260 -1.82 23.53 12.98
N VAL A 261 -1.98 22.24 12.72
CA VAL A 261 -1.52 21.59 11.48
C VAL A 261 -2.69 20.92 10.79
N GLU A 262 -2.70 21.00 9.46
CA GLU A 262 -3.61 20.22 8.63
C GLU A 262 -2.98 18.86 8.36
N ASN A 263 -3.72 17.78 8.63
CA ASN A 263 -3.29 16.40 8.44
C ASN A 263 -3.35 16.03 6.96
N THR A 264 -2.29 16.41 6.24
CA THR A 264 -2.10 16.14 4.82
C THR A 264 -1.23 14.93 4.51
N ALA A 265 -0.53 14.38 5.51
CA ALA A 265 0.50 13.36 5.32
C ALA A 265 0.25 12.08 6.15
N TYR A 266 -0.51 12.16 7.24
CA TYR A 266 -0.70 11.08 8.20
C TYR A 266 -2.17 10.62 8.21
N HIS A 267 -2.73 10.34 7.03
CA HIS A 267 -4.16 9.98 6.88
C HIS A 267 -4.58 8.70 7.62
N TRP A 268 -3.63 7.84 7.98
CA TRP A 268 -3.89 6.54 8.59
C TRP A 268 -3.78 6.55 10.12
N ASN A 269 -3.10 7.53 10.71
CA ASN A 269 -2.89 7.61 12.15
C ASN A 269 -2.80 9.07 12.65
N LEU A 270 -3.83 9.49 13.37
CA LEU A 270 -3.93 10.83 13.95
C LEU A 270 -2.92 11.06 15.08
N LEU A 271 -2.53 10.01 15.81
CA LEU A 271 -1.53 10.10 16.87
C LEU A 271 -0.14 10.37 16.30
N ASP A 272 0.19 9.79 15.14
CA ASP A 272 1.45 10.08 14.45
C ASP A 272 1.49 11.52 13.97
N ALA A 273 0.37 12.04 13.46
CA ALA A 273 0.26 13.44 13.09
C ALA A 273 0.51 14.37 14.29
N ALA A 274 -0.16 14.10 15.41
CA ALA A 274 -0.03 14.89 16.64
C ALA A 274 1.38 14.78 17.22
N GLY A 275 1.96 13.57 17.27
CA GLY A 275 3.30 13.31 17.77
C GLY A 275 4.40 13.94 16.92
N ASN A 276 4.31 13.87 15.59
CA ASN A 276 5.27 14.52 14.71
C ASN A 276 5.20 16.05 14.79
N ALA A 277 4.00 16.62 14.84
CA ALA A 277 3.82 18.07 15.03
C ALA A 277 4.34 18.52 16.40
N LEU A 278 4.06 17.77 17.46
CA LEU A 278 4.58 18.01 18.81
C LEU A 278 6.12 17.91 18.85
N GLY A 279 6.70 16.91 18.19
CA GLY A 279 8.15 16.74 18.11
C GLY A 279 8.85 17.95 17.48
N VAL A 280 8.26 18.54 16.44
CA VAL A 280 8.76 19.79 15.84
C VAL A 280 8.62 20.97 16.79
N LEU A 281 7.47 21.08 17.46
CA LEU A 281 7.22 22.14 18.42
C LEU A 281 8.22 22.09 19.59
N ILE A 282 8.52 20.89 20.09
CA ILE A 282 9.51 20.68 21.16
C ILE A 282 10.94 20.89 20.68
N ALA A 283 11.26 20.52 19.45
CA ALA A 283 12.57 20.84 18.87
C ALA A 283 12.80 22.36 18.84
N ALA A 284 11.77 23.15 18.52
CA ALA A 284 11.88 24.60 18.42
C ALA A 284 11.77 25.34 19.77
N TYR A 285 10.89 24.88 20.68
CA TYR A 285 10.52 25.63 21.89
C TYR A 285 10.64 24.82 23.19
N GLY A 286 11.07 23.56 23.14
CA GLY A 286 11.15 22.67 24.30
C GLY A 286 12.20 23.02 25.35
N GLN A 287 12.86 24.17 25.24
CA GLN A 287 13.74 24.72 26.28
C GLN A 287 13.00 25.65 27.24
N ASN A 288 11.78 26.08 26.88
CA ASN A 288 10.97 26.97 27.69
C ASN A 288 9.93 26.16 28.49
N ASP A 289 9.69 26.56 29.73
CA ASP A 289 8.63 26.00 30.57
C ASP A 289 7.29 26.70 30.24
N GLN A 290 6.80 26.40 29.05
CA GLN A 290 5.57 26.98 28.49
C GLN A 290 4.59 25.87 28.13
N SER A 291 3.32 26.13 28.46
CA SER A 291 2.23 25.27 28.00
C SER A 291 2.05 25.38 26.49
N PHE A 292 1.61 24.27 25.88
CA PHE A 292 1.33 24.21 24.45
C PHE A 292 -0.04 23.62 24.15
N ARG A 293 -0.48 23.85 22.91
CA ARG A 293 -1.59 23.18 22.27
C ARG A 293 -1.25 22.86 20.82
N VAL A 294 -1.28 21.57 20.47
CA VAL A 294 -1.22 21.11 19.09
C VAL A 294 -2.62 20.72 18.64
N GLU A 295 -3.11 21.36 17.59
CA GLU A 295 -4.40 21.08 16.98
C GLU A 295 -4.16 20.39 15.63
N VAL A 296 -4.59 19.13 15.51
CA VAL A 296 -4.55 18.42 14.24
C VAL A 296 -5.91 18.54 13.58
N THR A 297 -5.91 19.17 12.41
CA THR A 297 -7.11 19.43 11.62
C THR A 297 -7.13 18.55 10.37
N GLN A 298 -8.31 18.19 9.90
CA GLN A 298 -8.48 17.57 8.59
C GLN A 298 -9.66 18.25 7.89
N ARG A 299 -9.41 18.77 6.70
CA ARG A 299 -10.29 19.63 5.92
C ARG A 299 -10.82 20.81 6.75
N GLY A 300 -9.98 21.37 7.61
CA GLY A 300 -10.36 22.45 8.53
C GLY A 300 -11.18 22.03 9.76
N LEU A 301 -11.52 20.75 9.92
CA LEU A 301 -12.16 20.22 11.13
C LEU A 301 -11.11 19.76 12.13
N THR A 302 -11.15 20.23 13.37
CA THR A 302 -10.25 19.76 14.43
C THR A 302 -10.61 18.34 14.84
N LEU A 303 -9.69 17.40 14.61
CA LEU A 303 -9.89 15.98 14.92
C LEU A 303 -9.22 15.57 16.24
N ALA A 304 -8.06 16.15 16.55
CA ALA A 304 -7.36 15.92 17.81
C ALA A 304 -6.75 17.21 18.33
N VAL A 305 -6.75 17.33 19.65
CA VAL A 305 -6.08 18.41 20.37
C VAL A 305 -5.21 17.78 21.43
N LEU A 306 -3.91 18.12 21.40
CA LEU A 306 -2.92 17.66 22.36
C LEU A 306 -2.43 18.87 23.15
N VAL A 307 -2.50 18.77 24.48
CA VAL A 307 -2.06 19.82 25.40
C VAL A 307 -1.07 19.29 26.41
N GLY A 308 -0.23 20.17 26.95
CA GLY A 308 0.74 19.86 28.00
C GLY A 308 1.76 20.98 28.18
N ASP A 309 2.86 20.66 28.85
CA ASP A 309 4.01 21.56 29.02
C ASP A 309 5.19 21.10 28.17
N LEU A 310 5.84 22.04 27.46
CA LEU A 310 6.89 21.72 26.50
C LEU A 310 8.13 21.11 27.14
N ALA A 311 8.59 21.68 28.26
CA ALA A 311 9.72 21.16 29.00
C ALA A 311 9.45 19.74 29.50
N CYS A 312 8.24 19.47 29.98
CA CYS A 312 7.90 18.13 30.46
C CYS A 312 7.70 17.11 29.33
N ALA A 313 6.99 17.49 28.27
CA ALA A 313 6.81 16.64 27.11
C ALA A 313 8.14 16.29 26.42
N LYS A 314 9.12 17.20 26.44
CA LYS A 314 10.48 16.92 25.98
C LYS A 314 11.19 15.86 26.83
N ARG A 315 11.11 15.95 28.17
CA ARG A 315 11.66 14.93 29.07
C ARG A 315 11.00 13.58 28.84
N LEU A 316 9.67 13.54 28.73
CA LEU A 316 8.95 12.31 28.43
C LEU A 316 9.45 11.66 27.13
N MET A 317 9.61 12.44 26.05
CA MET A 317 10.04 11.89 24.77
C MET A 317 11.53 11.52 24.70
N ASN A 318 12.40 12.20 25.46
CA ASN A 318 13.83 11.91 25.44
C ASN A 318 14.24 10.83 26.45
N GLU A 319 13.59 10.76 27.61
CA GLU A 319 14.04 10.00 28.77
C GLU A 319 13.00 8.98 29.26
N GLY A 320 11.77 9.01 28.72
CA GLY A 320 10.67 8.15 29.15
C GLY A 320 10.14 8.45 30.56
N GLN A 321 10.55 9.58 31.16
CA GLN A 321 10.17 9.97 32.51
C GLN A 321 8.90 10.83 32.53
N GLY A 322 8.00 10.57 33.49
CA GLY A 322 6.78 11.34 33.71
C GLY A 322 7.01 12.70 34.37
N CYS A 323 5.96 13.52 34.49
CA CYS A 323 6.03 14.80 35.18
C CYS A 323 5.73 14.65 36.68
N GLN A 324 6.34 15.51 37.49
CA GLN A 324 6.00 15.63 38.92
C GLN A 324 4.57 16.16 39.14
N SER A 325 4.00 16.88 38.16
CA SER A 325 2.66 17.48 38.20
C SER A 325 1.53 16.58 37.68
N GLY A 326 1.82 15.35 37.23
CA GLY A 326 0.83 14.44 36.65
C GLY A 326 1.07 14.10 35.18
N GLU A 327 0.01 14.03 34.37
CA GLU A 327 0.08 13.65 32.94
C GLU A 327 0.87 14.69 32.13
N ALA A 328 1.94 14.25 31.45
CA ALA A 328 2.77 15.12 30.62
C ALA A 328 2.06 15.64 29.37
N LEU A 329 1.08 14.87 28.90
CA LEU A 329 0.35 15.05 27.66
C LEU A 329 -1.08 14.61 27.90
N ARG A 330 -2.04 15.42 27.48
CA ARG A 330 -3.45 15.05 27.50
C ARG A 330 -4.08 15.31 26.14
N PHE A 331 -4.80 14.30 25.64
CA PHE A 331 -5.69 14.48 24.50
C PHE A 331 -7.02 15.05 24.99
N LEU A 332 -7.47 16.12 24.35
CA LEU A 332 -8.78 16.71 24.61
C LEU A 332 -9.75 16.29 23.51
N ALA A 333 -10.99 15.99 23.90
CA ALA A 333 -12.07 15.85 22.94
C ALA A 333 -12.33 17.22 22.26
N PRO A 334 -12.58 17.26 20.94
CA PRO A 334 -12.88 18.52 20.25
C PRO A 334 -14.07 19.29 20.85
N SER A 335 -15.03 18.59 21.47
CA SER A 335 -16.21 19.16 22.13
C SER A 335 -15.93 19.81 23.48
N GLU A 336 -14.81 19.49 24.14
CA GLU A 336 -14.40 20.11 25.40
C GLU A 336 -13.75 21.48 25.17
N PHE A 337 -13.66 21.91 23.92
CA PHE A 337 -12.96 23.12 23.53
C PHE A 337 -13.91 24.18 22.97
N SER A 338 -14.00 25.32 23.68
CA SER A 338 -14.67 26.53 23.19
C SER A 338 -13.62 27.61 22.89
N TYR A 339 -13.59 28.11 21.65
CA TYR A 339 -12.74 29.24 21.26
C TYR A 339 -13.33 30.53 21.86
N THR A 340 -12.85 30.96 23.02
CA THR A 340 -13.34 32.18 23.69
C THR A 340 -12.40 33.37 23.56
N GLY A 341 -11.48 33.38 22.58
CA GLY A 341 -10.50 34.46 22.41
C GLY A 341 -9.91 34.57 21.01
N GLU A 342 -9.46 35.77 20.67
CA GLU A 342 -8.80 36.11 19.40
C GLU A 342 -7.33 35.66 19.46
N ILE A 343 -7.00 34.56 18.79
CA ILE A 343 -5.63 34.02 18.75
C ILE A 343 -4.75 34.92 17.89
N GLN A 344 -3.62 35.39 18.44
CA GLN A 344 -2.60 36.07 17.65
C GLN A 344 -1.77 35.03 16.90
N TRP A 345 -1.99 34.96 15.59
CA TRP A 345 -1.28 34.04 14.70
C TRP A 345 -0.08 34.74 14.07
N ASP A 346 1.12 34.36 14.50
CA ASP A 346 2.37 34.99 14.08
C ASP A 346 2.87 34.46 12.73
N ARG A 347 2.58 33.18 12.41
CA ARG A 347 3.02 32.53 11.17
C ARG A 347 1.92 31.67 10.58
N ARG A 348 1.74 31.74 9.26
CA ARG A 348 0.73 30.97 8.51
C ARG A 348 1.27 30.60 7.14
N ALA A 349 1.12 29.35 6.74
CA ALA A 349 1.34 28.91 5.36
C ALA A 349 0.02 28.44 4.75
N TYR A 350 -0.34 29.02 3.60
CA TYR A 350 -1.44 28.55 2.75
C TYR A 350 -0.86 28.14 1.41
N GLY A 351 -0.90 26.84 1.09
CA GLY A 351 -0.44 26.35 -0.22
C GLY A 351 -1.28 26.95 -1.35
N PHE A 352 -0.61 27.55 -2.35
CA PHE A 352 -1.25 28.22 -3.49
C PHE A 352 -1.91 27.24 -4.49
N LEU A 353 -1.44 25.98 -4.54
CA LEU A 353 -2.02 24.92 -5.37
C LEU A 353 -1.49 23.56 -4.88
N ARG A 354 -2.37 22.66 -4.44
CA ARG A 354 -1.99 21.27 -4.10
C ARG A 354 -3.02 20.30 -4.68
N PRO A 355 -2.79 19.74 -5.87
CA PRO A 355 -3.60 18.62 -6.34
C PRO A 355 -3.26 17.40 -5.47
N GLU A 356 -4.26 16.83 -4.82
CA GLU A 356 -4.16 15.58 -4.07
C GLU A 356 -4.83 14.47 -4.87
N LEU A 357 -4.05 13.49 -5.32
CA LEU A 357 -4.58 12.25 -5.88
C LEU A 357 -4.65 11.22 -4.78
N ILE A 358 -5.86 10.89 -4.33
CA ILE A 358 -6.12 9.85 -3.34
C ILE A 358 -6.56 8.59 -4.09
N LEU A 359 -5.77 7.53 -3.97
CA LEU A 359 -6.15 6.19 -4.42
C LEU A 359 -6.56 5.40 -3.18
N SER A 360 -7.84 5.06 -3.08
CA SER A 360 -8.38 4.27 -1.96
C SER A 360 -8.77 2.88 -2.48
N PRO A 361 -7.87 1.88 -2.38
CA PRO A 361 -8.27 0.50 -2.63
C PRO A 361 -9.33 0.10 -1.60
N SER A 362 -10.40 -0.53 -2.05
CA SER A 362 -11.47 -1.09 -1.24
C SER A 362 -11.54 -2.57 -1.53
N ILE A 363 -11.58 -3.38 -0.49
CA ILE A 363 -11.83 -4.82 -0.60
C ILE A 363 -13.01 -5.10 0.30
N THR A 364 -14.12 -5.51 -0.30
CA THR A 364 -15.35 -5.86 0.42
C THR A 364 -15.50 -7.36 0.34
N THR A 365 -15.50 -8.02 1.50
CA THR A 365 -15.68 -9.47 1.59
C THR A 365 -17.07 -9.79 2.11
N GLY A 366 -17.86 -10.51 1.33
CA GLY A 366 -19.13 -11.09 1.73
C GLY A 366 -18.92 -12.56 2.11
N LEU A 367 -19.29 -12.95 3.33
CA LEU A 367 -19.29 -14.35 3.77
C LEU A 367 -20.74 -14.83 3.88
N GLY A 368 -21.20 -15.60 2.90
CA GLY A 368 -22.45 -16.36 2.97
C GLY A 368 -22.21 -17.78 3.48
N THR A 369 -22.81 -18.12 4.62
CA THR A 369 -22.95 -19.52 5.12
C THR A 369 -24.33 -20.05 4.69
N GLU A 370 -24.61 -21.32 4.43
CA GLU A 370 -24.18 -22.58 5.06
C GLU A 370 -23.43 -23.60 4.16
N PHE A 371 -23.11 -23.27 2.91
CA PHE A 371 -22.21 -24.09 2.05
C PHE A 371 -21.15 -23.26 1.30
N GLY A 372 -20.93 -22.02 1.73
CA GLY A 372 -19.80 -21.17 1.34
C GLY A 372 -19.98 -20.38 0.05
N ALA A 373 -20.21 -19.08 0.18
CA ALA A 373 -19.90 -18.10 -0.85
C ALA A 373 -19.02 -17.02 -0.21
N LEU A 374 -17.73 -17.01 -0.58
CA LEU A 374 -16.82 -15.91 -0.30
C LEU A 374 -16.86 -14.99 -1.52
N ASP A 375 -17.58 -13.88 -1.39
CA ASP A 375 -17.59 -12.81 -2.36
C ASP A 375 -16.48 -11.82 -2.00
N ILE A 376 -15.62 -11.46 -2.95
CA ILE A 376 -14.57 -10.46 -2.74
C ILE A 376 -14.64 -9.46 -3.88
N ALA A 377 -15.23 -8.30 -3.61
CA ALA A 377 -15.21 -7.17 -4.53
C ALA A 377 -13.97 -6.32 -4.25
N SER A 378 -13.14 -6.09 -5.27
CA SER A 378 -12.01 -5.16 -5.19
C SER A 378 -12.29 -3.93 -6.03
N ALA A 379 -12.17 -2.75 -5.44
CA ALA A 379 -12.34 -1.48 -6.12
C ALA A 379 -11.14 -0.57 -5.83
N VAL A 380 -10.88 0.40 -6.70
CA VAL A 380 -9.96 1.49 -6.42
C VAL A 380 -10.68 2.80 -6.64
N ASN A 381 -10.96 3.50 -5.55
CA ASN A 381 -11.54 4.82 -5.61
C ASN A 381 -10.45 5.84 -5.89
N ILE A 382 -10.54 6.51 -7.05
CA ILE A 382 -9.62 7.56 -7.45
C ILE A 382 -10.31 8.90 -7.18
N ARG A 383 -9.79 9.67 -6.22
CA ARG A 383 -10.27 11.03 -5.95
C ARG A 383 -9.16 12.03 -6.20
N LEU A 384 -9.43 12.97 -7.10
CA LEU A 384 -8.62 14.16 -7.24
C LEU A 384 -9.25 15.28 -6.41
N LEU A 385 -8.54 15.76 -5.39
CA LEU A 385 -8.92 16.94 -4.64
C LEU A 385 -8.06 18.11 -5.08
N GLN A 386 -8.73 19.20 -5.44
CA GLN A 386 -8.08 20.47 -5.73
C GLN A 386 -8.56 21.51 -4.72
N SER A 387 -7.63 22.08 -3.97
CA SER A 387 -7.91 23.24 -3.11
C SER A 387 -7.46 24.50 -3.85
N THR A 388 -8.41 25.36 -4.22
CA THR A 388 -8.13 26.69 -4.81
C THR A 388 -8.51 27.80 -3.84
N ARG A 389 -7.80 28.93 -3.91
CA ARG A 389 -8.18 30.16 -3.21
C ARG A 389 -9.24 30.87 -4.05
N SER A 390 -10.46 30.99 -3.54
CA SER A 390 -11.47 31.88 -4.15
C SER A 390 -11.26 33.30 -3.64
N THR A 391 -10.93 34.22 -4.55
CA THR A 391 -11.10 35.66 -4.35
C THR A 391 -12.37 36.07 -5.06
N GLN A 392 -13.51 36.07 -4.37
CA GLN A 392 -14.72 36.70 -4.89
C GLN A 392 -14.63 38.20 -4.59
N GLY A 393 -14.45 38.99 -5.65
CA GLY A 393 -14.52 40.44 -5.60
C GLY A 393 -15.92 40.89 -5.22
N SER A 394 -15.97 41.85 -4.31
CA SER A 394 -17.17 42.61 -3.93
C SER A 394 -17.77 43.30 -5.15
N GLU A 395 -19.02 42.99 -5.50
CA GLU A 395 -19.88 43.97 -6.17
C GLU A 395 -20.14 45.11 -5.19
N GLY A 396 -19.88 46.33 -5.64
CA GLY A 396 -19.89 47.53 -4.81
C GLY A 396 -21.29 47.96 -4.42
N VAL A 397 -21.45 48.29 -3.14
CA VAL A 397 -22.31 49.39 -2.70
C VAL A 397 -21.50 50.25 -1.72
N SER A 398 -21.67 51.55 -1.90
CA SER A 398 -20.91 52.69 -1.39
C SER A 398 -20.81 52.86 0.13
N ALA A 399 -19.72 53.55 0.52
CA ALA A 399 -19.52 54.46 1.66
C ALA A 399 -18.93 53.94 2.99
N ASN A 400 -17.70 54.42 3.23
CA ASN A 400 -17.04 54.79 4.49
C ASN A 400 -16.55 53.73 5.50
N SER A 401 -15.24 53.88 5.78
CA SER A 401 -14.49 53.65 7.03
C SER A 401 -13.83 52.27 7.32
N SER A 402 -12.49 52.32 7.34
CA SER A 402 -11.51 51.51 8.13
C SER A 402 -11.34 50.00 7.83
N PRO A 403 -10.12 49.44 7.99
CA PRO A 403 -9.78 48.14 7.45
C PRO A 403 -10.17 47.00 8.40
N THR A 404 -11.18 46.24 8.03
CA THR A 404 -11.56 44.99 8.71
C THR A 404 -11.29 43.77 7.81
N GLY A 405 -10.85 42.69 8.44
CA GLY A 405 -10.22 41.52 7.83
C GLY A 405 -11.00 40.82 6.72
N MET A 406 -10.23 40.22 5.80
CA MET A 406 -10.74 39.33 4.76
C MET A 406 -10.83 37.89 5.29
N ASP A 407 -12.05 37.44 5.58
CA ASP A 407 -12.39 36.02 5.70
C ASP A 407 -12.57 35.42 4.30
N GLY A 408 -11.66 34.54 3.89
CA GLY A 408 -11.75 33.81 2.63
C GLY A 408 -12.52 32.49 2.80
N LYS A 409 -13.61 32.31 2.05
CA LYS A 409 -14.30 31.01 1.93
C LYS A 409 -13.59 30.12 0.90
N LEU A 410 -13.33 28.87 1.30
CA LEU A 410 -12.84 27.80 0.44
C LEU A 410 -13.99 27.27 -0.44
N SER A 411 -13.79 27.23 -1.76
CA SER A 411 -14.65 26.49 -2.68
C SER A 411 -13.88 25.28 -3.20
N ARG A 412 -14.51 24.10 -3.16
CA ARG A 412 -13.89 22.83 -3.58
C ARG A 412 -14.79 22.17 -4.63
N GLN A 413 -14.22 21.79 -5.76
CA GLN A 413 -14.89 20.93 -6.75
C GLN A 413 -14.44 19.48 -6.53
N LEU A 414 -15.41 18.57 -6.62
CA LEU A 414 -15.21 17.13 -6.43
C LEU A 414 -15.52 16.43 -7.76
N ILE A 415 -14.57 15.67 -8.28
CA ILE A 415 -14.79 14.76 -9.40
C ILE A 415 -14.50 13.36 -8.88
N SER A 416 -15.55 12.52 -8.87
CA SER A 416 -15.47 11.12 -8.43
C SER A 416 -15.65 10.23 -9.64
N VAL A 417 -14.72 9.32 -9.86
CA VAL A 417 -14.85 8.25 -10.86
C VAL A 417 -14.71 6.93 -10.12
N GLU A 418 -15.78 6.16 -10.14
CA GLU A 418 -15.85 4.82 -9.54
C GLU A 418 -15.57 3.80 -10.64
N VAL A 419 -14.54 2.97 -10.44
CA VAL A 419 -14.23 1.85 -11.31
C VAL A 419 -14.38 0.60 -10.45
N SER A 420 -15.56 -0.04 -10.55
CA SER A 420 -15.79 -1.36 -9.96
C SER A 420 -15.25 -2.42 -10.91
N ILE A 421 -14.51 -3.37 -10.36
CA ILE A 421 -14.16 -4.61 -11.06
C ILE A 421 -14.86 -5.69 -10.26
N ASP A 422 -16.06 -6.06 -10.72
CA ASP A 422 -16.88 -7.13 -10.13
C ASP A 422 -16.38 -8.51 -10.58
#